data_AF-A0A7C7X6Y8-F1
#
_entry.id   AF-A0A7C7X6Y8-F1
#
_cell.length_a   1.000
_cell.length_b   1.000
_cell.length_c   1.000
_cell.angle_alpha   90.00
_cell.angle_beta   90.00
_cell.angle_gamma   90.00
#
_symmetry.space_group_name_H-M   'P 1'
#
loop_
_entity.id
_entity.type
_entity.pdbx_description
1 polymer ?
#
loop_
_entity_poly.entity_id
_entity_poly.type
_entity_poly.pdbx_seq_one_letter_code
_entity_poly.pdbx_strand_id
1 'polypeptide(L)'
;MKTTRPICHLACFMTFLVAATTVLSDEPIKFAIAIHGGAGSAPDTATDDAAAGRTRALENALRLGVKVLKNGGTGLDVVEQVIVLLEDDPLFNSGKGAVFNHVGRHELDASIMDGRDLSAGAVAGVSIVKNPIRLSRLVMTETRHILFAGAGAEQFARDMKVELVPNSYFDTDRARASWQKALRRQKQSRAGAQPTQRHFGTVGCVVLDQHGNLAAGTSTGGLTDKEFGRVGDSPVIGAGTYANNKTCAVSCTGTGERFIERSIAFDVSARMAYKDLNVKQSVGEIFSQSLPDRVGGLIAVSHTGSIVGSDAAYGALFDRLGVHRVESVPGLLDTLLVLDSVGPLPGNRLVSMSCSGGEASVVADRAESLDVEFPDFEANQAERIGATLSEFVSISNPLDYHTFIWGDEERLADCFTAVLDGPSDAAMLVLDFPRGGLDDSSWWPTLRAFGTASRTTRTPGLVVGTMAENIPTSVEAATVEQGLVPVRGVDAALLGRATTDLYSGFRDFTNEYVDSGYDGTR
;
A
#
# COMPACT_ATOMS: atom_id res chain seq x y z
N MET A 1 26.99 21.75 -58.56
CA MET A 1 28.32 21.83 -57.94
C MET A 1 28.18 21.67 -56.43
N LYS A 2 29.06 20.86 -55.84
CA LYS A 2 29.16 20.50 -54.42
C LYS A 2 29.37 21.72 -53.51
N THR A 3 28.92 21.63 -52.26
CA THR A 3 29.69 21.79 -50.98
C THR A 3 28.69 21.99 -49.83
N THR A 4 28.39 20.94 -49.04
CA THR A 4 28.95 20.57 -47.71
C THR A 4 28.57 21.50 -46.54
N ARG A 5 27.94 20.89 -45.53
CA ARG A 5 27.58 21.40 -44.19
C ARG A 5 28.79 21.96 -43.42
N PRO A 6 28.53 22.66 -42.30
CA PRO A 6 28.82 21.98 -41.04
C PRO A 6 27.66 21.96 -40.05
N ILE A 7 27.67 20.84 -39.32
CA ILE A 7 26.85 20.46 -38.17
C ILE A 7 27.18 21.42 -37.02
N CYS A 8 26.16 22.05 -36.43
CA CYS A 8 26.26 22.68 -35.12
C CYS A 8 25.42 21.86 -34.14
N HIS A 9 26.10 21.20 -33.21
CA HIS A 9 25.53 20.52 -32.06
C HIS A 9 24.81 21.54 -31.17
N LEU A 10 23.48 21.52 -31.17
CA LEU A 10 22.69 22.11 -30.10
C LEU A 10 22.08 20.95 -29.32
N ALA A 11 22.64 20.72 -28.13
CA ALA A 11 22.12 19.77 -27.16
C ALA A 11 20.70 20.22 -26.77
N CYS A 12 19.68 19.59 -27.35
CA CYS A 12 18.30 19.67 -26.87
C CYS A 12 18.25 19.00 -25.50
N PHE A 13 18.31 19.81 -24.44
CA PHE A 13 17.76 19.46 -23.14
C PHE A 13 16.26 19.20 -23.35
N MET A 14 15.88 17.94 -23.45
CA MET A 14 14.50 17.50 -23.60
C MET A 14 13.84 17.59 -22.23
N THR A 15 13.35 18.77 -21.90
CA THR A 15 12.46 19.00 -20.75
C THR A 15 11.15 18.28 -21.05
N PHE A 16 10.99 17.04 -20.57
CA PHE A 16 9.70 16.36 -20.54
C PHE A 16 8.79 17.08 -19.54
N LEU A 17 8.10 18.10 -20.02
CA LEU A 17 6.93 18.66 -19.33
C LEU A 17 5.74 17.77 -19.70
N VAL A 18 5.60 16.62 -19.02
CA VAL A 18 4.31 15.95 -18.96
C VAL A 18 3.43 16.89 -18.17
N ALA A 19 2.58 17.64 -18.88
CA ALA A 19 1.47 18.37 -18.28
C ALA A 19 0.40 17.36 -17.85
N ALA A 20 0.75 16.47 -16.92
CA ALA A 20 -0.21 16.12 -15.91
C ALA A 20 -0.46 17.44 -15.18
N THR A 21 -1.62 18.06 -15.42
CA THR A 21 -2.21 18.92 -14.40
C THR A 21 -2.54 18.02 -13.22
N THR A 22 -1.50 17.51 -12.54
CA THR A 22 -1.55 17.45 -11.11
C THR A 22 -1.81 18.90 -10.73
N VAL A 23 -3.05 19.15 -10.32
CA VAL A 23 -3.26 20.14 -9.28
C VAL A 23 -2.47 19.60 -8.09
N LEU A 24 -1.14 19.76 -8.12
CA LEU A 24 -0.34 19.86 -6.92
C LEU A 24 -0.93 21.12 -6.31
N SER A 25 -1.90 20.93 -5.44
CA SER A 25 -2.49 22.02 -4.70
C SER A 25 -1.32 22.75 -4.04
N ASP A 26 -1.11 24.00 -4.43
CA ASP A 26 -0.20 24.94 -3.75
C ASP A 26 -0.72 25.26 -2.33
N GLU A 27 -1.84 24.65 -1.94
CA GLU A 27 -2.33 24.60 -0.57
C GLU A 27 -1.26 23.96 0.33
N PRO A 28 -0.74 24.69 1.33
CA PRO A 28 0.20 24.13 2.28
C PRO A 28 -0.41 22.92 2.97
N ILE A 29 0.40 21.89 3.25
CA ILE A 29 -0.04 20.70 3.98
C ILE A 29 -0.67 21.16 5.30
N LYS A 30 -1.99 20.99 5.41
CA LYS A 30 -2.74 21.44 6.59
C LYS A 30 -2.46 20.57 7.80
N PHE A 31 -2.29 19.26 7.61
CA PHE A 31 -1.92 18.32 8.68
C PHE A 31 -1.48 17.00 8.08
N ALA A 32 -0.82 16.16 8.87
CA ALA A 32 -0.50 14.78 8.53
C ALA A 32 -0.74 13.88 9.75
N ILE A 33 -1.20 12.65 9.52
CA ILE A 33 -1.43 11.65 10.57
C ILE A 33 -1.04 10.27 10.05
N ALA A 34 -0.36 9.50 10.88
CA ALA A 34 -0.14 8.09 10.65
C ALA A 34 -0.44 7.30 11.94
N ILE A 35 -0.93 6.08 11.78
CA ILE A 35 -1.24 5.17 12.89
C ILE A 35 -0.71 3.77 12.58
N HIS A 36 -0.47 2.95 13.61
CA HIS A 36 -0.22 1.52 13.43
C HIS A 36 -0.95 0.68 14.49
N GLY A 37 -1.28 -0.55 14.12
CA GLY A 37 -1.85 -1.58 15.00
C GLY A 37 -0.89 -2.72 15.35
N GLY A 38 0.40 -2.57 15.04
CA GLY A 38 1.43 -3.57 15.29
C GLY A 38 2.30 -3.90 14.07
N ALA A 39 3.37 -4.66 14.30
CA ALA A 39 4.27 -5.20 13.28
C ALA A 39 4.36 -6.73 13.34
N GLY A 40 4.68 -7.35 12.21
CA GLY A 40 4.79 -8.80 12.03
C GLY A 40 3.80 -9.33 10.98
N SER A 41 4.08 -10.50 10.41
CA SER A 41 3.18 -11.17 9.46
C SER A 41 1.85 -11.49 10.12
N ALA A 42 0.74 -11.57 9.39
CA ALA A 42 -0.46 -12.20 9.94
C ALA A 42 -0.16 -13.69 10.22
N PRO A 43 -0.77 -14.32 11.24
CA PRO A 43 -0.64 -15.77 11.40
C PRO A 43 -1.15 -16.45 10.12
N ASP A 44 -0.51 -17.54 9.68
CA ASP A 44 -0.98 -18.35 8.52
C ASP A 44 -2.43 -18.86 8.70
N THR A 45 -2.95 -18.80 9.92
CA THR A 45 -4.33 -19.19 10.28
C THR A 45 -5.29 -18.02 10.44
N ALA A 46 -4.89 -16.80 10.06
CA ALA A 46 -5.78 -15.65 10.09
C ALA A 46 -6.81 -15.80 8.97
N THR A 47 -8.09 -15.72 9.31
CA THR A 47 -9.15 -15.63 8.31
C THR A 47 -9.14 -14.23 7.68
N ASP A 48 -9.57 -14.14 6.43
CA ASP A 48 -9.70 -12.87 5.71
C ASP A 48 -10.59 -11.88 6.49
N ASP A 49 -11.63 -12.38 7.17
CA ASP A 49 -12.51 -11.61 8.05
C ASP A 49 -11.78 -10.93 9.22
N ALA A 50 -10.78 -11.59 9.83
CA ALA A 50 -10.02 -11.04 10.94
C ALA A 50 -9.03 -9.96 10.48
N ALA A 51 -8.46 -10.11 9.29
CA ALA A 51 -7.63 -9.08 8.66
C ALA A 51 -8.48 -7.86 8.25
N ALA A 52 -9.64 -8.09 7.64
CA ALA A 52 -10.59 -7.03 7.29
C ALA A 52 -11.12 -6.30 8.54
N GLY A 53 -11.37 -7.02 9.64
CA GLY A 53 -11.76 -6.42 10.92
C GLY A 53 -10.75 -5.44 11.48
N ARG A 54 -9.45 -5.79 11.49
CA ARG A 54 -8.37 -4.90 11.93
C ARG A 54 -8.23 -3.68 11.01
N THR A 55 -8.38 -3.87 9.71
CA THR A 55 -8.33 -2.78 8.72
C THR A 55 -9.44 -1.78 8.99
N ARG A 56 -10.69 -2.23 9.14
CA ARG A 56 -11.83 -1.36 9.51
C ARG A 56 -11.62 -0.62 10.83
N ALA A 57 -11.03 -1.28 11.82
CA ALA A 57 -10.73 -0.66 13.11
C ALA A 57 -9.68 0.46 12.98
N LEU A 58 -8.60 0.23 12.22
CA LEU A 58 -7.62 1.26 11.91
C LEU A 58 -8.22 2.40 11.09
N GLU A 59 -9.06 2.11 10.10
CA GLU A 59 -9.77 3.14 9.32
C GLU A 59 -10.66 4.02 10.20
N ASN A 60 -11.39 3.42 11.15
CA ASN A 60 -12.22 4.15 12.10
C ASN A 60 -11.38 5.07 13.00
N ALA A 61 -10.24 4.57 13.50
CA ALA A 61 -9.30 5.37 14.29
C ALA A 61 -8.69 6.53 13.47
N LEU A 62 -8.31 6.26 12.23
CA LEU A 62 -7.78 7.28 11.33
C LEU A 62 -8.83 8.35 11.02
N ARG A 63 -10.08 7.94 10.72
CA ARG A 63 -11.20 8.85 10.46
C ARG A 63 -11.49 9.76 11.65
N LEU A 64 -11.45 9.22 12.88
CA LEU A 64 -11.56 10.02 14.10
C LEU A 64 -10.46 11.08 14.16
N GLY A 65 -9.20 10.68 13.98
CA GLY A 65 -8.06 11.61 14.03
C GLY A 65 -8.15 12.70 12.97
N VAL A 66 -8.48 12.34 11.72
CA VAL A 66 -8.71 13.29 10.62
C VAL A 66 -9.85 14.26 10.93
N LYS A 67 -10.95 13.78 11.52
CA LYS A 67 -12.07 14.63 11.92
C LYS A 67 -11.64 15.68 12.96
N VAL A 68 -10.88 15.26 13.98
CA VAL A 68 -10.37 16.18 15.01
C VAL A 68 -9.43 17.21 14.39
N LEU A 69 -8.51 16.79 13.50
CA LEU A 69 -7.60 17.67 12.79
C LEU A 69 -8.32 18.67 11.90
N LYS A 70 -9.32 18.24 11.11
CA LYS A 70 -10.14 19.12 10.27
C LYS A 70 -10.85 20.20 11.08
N ASN A 71 -11.21 19.91 12.33
CA ASN A 71 -11.86 20.85 13.25
C ASN A 71 -10.86 21.73 14.03
N GLY A 72 -9.56 21.71 13.70
CA GLY A 72 -8.54 22.52 14.37
C GLY A 72 -8.09 21.97 15.72
N GLY A 73 -8.27 20.68 15.99
CA GLY A 73 -7.76 20.03 17.20
C GLY A 73 -6.23 19.90 17.19
N THR A 74 -5.63 19.85 18.38
CA THR A 74 -4.17 19.77 18.52
C THR A 74 -3.65 18.36 18.25
N GLY A 75 -2.37 18.24 17.85
CA GLY A 75 -1.73 16.94 17.64
C GLY A 75 -1.80 16.03 18.86
N LEU A 76 -1.63 16.58 20.06
CA LEU A 76 -1.76 15.83 21.32
C LEU A 76 -3.17 15.26 21.52
N ASP A 77 -4.22 16.05 21.25
CA ASP A 77 -5.61 15.60 21.39
C ASP A 77 -5.94 14.48 20.41
N VAL A 78 -5.39 14.56 19.20
CA VAL A 78 -5.55 13.55 18.17
C VAL A 78 -4.86 12.25 18.58
N VAL A 79 -3.60 12.33 19.01
CA VAL A 79 -2.82 11.17 19.47
C VAL A 79 -3.54 10.46 20.62
N GLU A 80 -3.98 11.20 21.64
CA GLU A 80 -4.71 10.62 22.77
C GLU A 80 -6.01 9.94 22.33
N GLN A 81 -6.88 10.63 21.57
CA GLN A 81 -8.18 10.09 21.18
C GLN A 81 -8.07 8.86 20.27
N VAL A 82 -7.13 8.88 19.33
CA VAL A 82 -6.87 7.76 18.43
C VAL A 82 -6.38 6.55 19.22
N ILE A 83 -5.41 6.73 20.13
CA ILE A 83 -4.87 5.62 20.90
C ILE A 83 -5.90 5.10 21.92
N VAL A 84 -6.74 5.96 22.52
CA VAL A 84 -7.87 5.52 23.35
C VAL A 84 -8.80 4.60 22.57
N LEU A 85 -9.14 4.95 21.32
CA LEU A 85 -9.99 4.11 20.49
C LEU A 85 -9.35 2.74 20.21
N LEU A 86 -8.03 2.72 19.98
CA LEU A 86 -7.27 1.48 19.76
C LEU A 86 -7.05 0.66 21.05
N GLU A 87 -6.96 1.31 22.21
CA GLU A 87 -6.92 0.68 23.53
C GLU A 87 -8.27 0.05 23.91
N ASP A 88 -9.38 0.62 23.45
CA ASP A 88 -10.72 0.09 23.73
C ASP A 88 -11.10 -1.07 22.77
N ASP A 89 -10.33 -1.29 21.70
CA ASP A 89 -10.58 -2.31 20.68
C ASP A 89 -9.83 -3.64 20.96
N PRO A 90 -10.55 -4.77 21.21
CA PRO A 90 -9.98 -6.07 21.55
C PRO A 90 -9.06 -6.69 20.48
N LEU A 91 -9.07 -6.17 19.26
CA LEU A 91 -8.26 -6.66 18.16
C LEU A 91 -6.77 -6.31 18.30
N PHE A 92 -6.43 -5.29 19.08
CA PHE A 92 -5.05 -4.82 19.24
C PHE A 92 -4.43 -5.28 20.56
N ASN A 93 -3.09 -5.25 20.66
CA ASN A 93 -2.38 -5.57 21.90
C ASN A 93 -2.11 -4.28 22.68
N SER A 94 -3.19 -3.64 23.13
CA SER A 94 -3.18 -2.45 23.97
C SER A 94 -4.51 -2.38 24.69
N GLY A 95 -4.54 -1.88 25.92
CA GLY A 95 -5.77 -1.82 26.72
C GLY A 95 -6.56 -3.13 26.68
N LYS A 96 -7.84 -3.06 26.30
CA LYS A 96 -8.72 -4.20 26.06
C LYS A 96 -8.16 -5.03 24.90
N GLY A 97 -7.64 -6.23 25.17
CA GLY A 97 -6.94 -7.04 24.16
C GLY A 97 -5.44 -7.17 24.38
N ALA A 98 -4.90 -6.53 25.41
CA ALA A 98 -3.52 -6.72 25.85
C ALA A 98 -3.16 -8.19 26.06
N VAL A 99 -1.90 -8.53 25.78
CA VAL A 99 -1.36 -9.87 26.02
C VAL A 99 -1.23 -10.19 27.51
N PHE A 100 -1.18 -11.47 27.82
CA PHE A 100 -0.90 -11.98 29.16
C PHE A 100 0.61 -12.09 29.40
N ASN A 101 1.05 -11.72 30.60
CA ASN A 101 2.37 -12.02 31.13
C ASN A 101 2.47 -13.48 31.62
N HIS A 102 3.64 -13.89 32.10
CA HIS A 102 3.93 -15.28 32.49
C HIS A 102 2.95 -15.84 33.53
N VAL A 103 2.46 -15.00 34.44
CA VAL A 103 1.53 -15.39 35.52
C VAL A 103 0.06 -15.25 35.13
N GLY A 104 -0.25 -14.96 33.86
CA GLY A 104 -1.62 -14.87 33.36
C GLY A 104 -2.33 -13.58 33.77
N ARG A 105 -1.60 -12.46 33.89
CA ARG A 105 -2.14 -11.12 34.15
C ARG A 105 -1.73 -10.13 33.06
N HIS A 106 -2.36 -8.96 33.05
CA HIS A 106 -2.02 -7.86 32.15
C HIS A 106 -1.20 -6.77 32.85
N GLU A 107 -0.18 -6.27 32.17
CA GLU A 107 0.65 -5.13 32.56
C GLU A 107 0.81 -4.24 31.32
N LEU A 108 0.35 -3.01 31.39
CA LEU A 108 0.25 -2.09 30.26
C LEU A 108 1.29 -0.98 30.38
N ASP A 109 1.80 -0.57 29.22
CA ASP A 109 2.77 0.51 29.09
C ASP A 109 2.30 1.51 28.03
N ALA A 110 2.48 2.81 28.26
CA ALA A 110 2.19 3.83 27.27
C ALA A 110 3.05 5.09 27.46
N SER A 111 3.26 5.85 26.38
CA SER A 111 3.81 7.21 26.46
C SER A 111 3.22 8.13 25.41
N ILE A 112 3.28 9.43 25.68
CA ILE A 112 2.89 10.51 24.80
C ILE A 112 3.93 11.64 24.89
N MET A 113 4.18 12.33 23.77
CA MET A 113 5.16 13.41 23.69
C MET A 113 4.66 14.54 22.79
N ASP A 114 4.87 15.78 23.25
CA ASP A 114 4.64 17.02 22.50
C ASP A 114 5.94 17.51 21.87
N GLY A 115 5.94 17.69 20.56
CA GLY A 115 7.09 18.16 19.79
C GLY A 115 7.38 19.65 19.96
N ARG A 116 6.45 20.45 20.50
CA ARG A 116 6.62 21.91 20.69
C ARG A 116 7.72 22.25 21.68
N ASP A 117 7.65 21.64 22.84
CA ASP A 117 8.48 21.92 24.00
C ASP A 117 9.19 20.68 24.55
N LEU A 118 9.01 19.53 23.88
CA LEU A 118 9.55 18.22 24.26
C LEU A 118 8.97 17.70 25.58
N SER A 119 7.85 18.25 26.04
CA SER A 119 7.11 17.69 27.18
C SER A 119 6.64 16.27 26.86
N ALA A 120 6.74 15.39 27.85
CA ALA A 120 6.43 13.98 27.67
C ALA A 120 5.87 13.39 28.97
N GLY A 121 5.03 12.37 28.82
CA GLY A 121 4.51 11.61 29.93
C GLY A 121 4.39 10.13 29.57
N ALA A 122 4.61 9.28 30.56
CA ALA A 122 4.68 7.84 30.38
C ALA A 122 4.25 7.10 31.65
N VAL A 123 3.67 5.92 31.43
CA VAL A 123 3.39 4.94 32.48
C VAL A 123 3.85 3.55 32.05
N ALA A 124 4.35 2.78 33.01
CA ALA A 124 4.79 1.41 32.79
C ALA A 124 4.22 0.44 33.84
N GLY A 125 3.86 -0.76 33.41
CA GLY A 125 3.41 -1.84 34.29
C GLY A 125 2.11 -1.54 35.05
N VAL A 126 1.21 -0.72 34.49
CA VAL A 126 -0.11 -0.48 35.11
C VAL A 126 -1.06 -1.64 34.81
N SER A 127 -1.90 -2.03 35.77
CA SER A 127 -2.69 -3.26 35.70
C SER A 127 -4.20 -3.05 35.86
N ILE A 128 -4.62 -1.84 36.23
CA ILE A 128 -6.03 -1.49 36.46
C ILE A 128 -6.46 -0.20 35.76
N VAL A 129 -5.58 0.46 35.03
CA VAL A 129 -5.88 1.72 34.34
C VAL A 129 -6.45 1.39 32.98
N LYS A 130 -7.71 1.75 32.72
CA LYS A 130 -8.40 1.36 31.48
C LYS A 130 -7.68 1.85 30.23
N ASN A 131 -7.27 3.11 30.22
CA ASN A 131 -6.60 3.76 29.10
C ASN A 131 -5.23 4.32 29.53
N PRO A 132 -4.15 3.55 29.46
CA PRO A 132 -2.80 3.98 29.83
C PRO A 132 -2.36 5.29 29.16
N ILE A 133 -2.70 5.53 27.89
CA ILE A 133 -2.30 6.77 27.19
C ILE A 133 -2.85 8.04 27.85
N ARG A 134 -4.06 7.99 28.40
CA ARG A 134 -4.66 9.13 29.13
C ARG A 134 -3.90 9.42 30.41
N LEU A 135 -3.50 8.36 31.13
CA LEU A 135 -2.69 8.53 32.33
C LEU A 135 -1.31 9.08 32.00
N SER A 136 -0.69 8.63 30.90
CA SER A 136 0.55 9.22 30.39
C SER A 136 0.40 10.71 30.09
N ARG A 137 -0.71 11.13 29.48
CA ARG A 137 -1.00 12.57 29.28
C ARG A 137 -1.10 13.34 30.59
N LEU A 138 -1.74 12.77 31.61
CA LEU A 138 -1.83 13.40 32.94
C LEU A 138 -0.48 13.45 33.66
N VAL A 139 0.40 12.44 33.49
CA VAL A 139 1.78 12.51 34.00
C VAL A 139 2.49 13.73 33.40
N MET A 140 2.33 13.96 32.09
CA MET A 140 2.91 15.10 31.38
C MET A 140 2.36 16.46 31.85
N THR A 141 1.05 16.59 32.05
CA THR A 141 0.42 17.90 32.30
C THR A 141 0.25 18.26 33.77
N GLU A 142 0.08 17.25 34.65
CA GLU A 142 -0.25 17.47 36.07
C GLU A 142 0.95 17.26 37.00
N THR A 143 2.12 16.91 36.45
CA THR A 143 3.32 16.62 37.24
C THR A 143 4.57 17.23 36.61
N ARG A 144 5.63 17.32 37.42
CA ARG A 144 6.99 17.66 36.94
C ARG A 144 7.77 16.45 36.41
N HIS A 145 7.15 15.27 36.40
CA HIS A 145 7.78 13.99 36.14
C HIS A 145 7.43 13.49 34.74
N ILE A 146 8.28 12.65 34.16
CA ILE A 146 8.06 12.08 32.82
C ILE A 146 7.47 10.68 32.90
N LEU A 147 7.89 9.84 33.86
CA LEU A 147 7.54 8.43 33.87
C LEU A 147 7.21 7.94 35.27
N PHE A 148 6.02 7.35 35.43
CA PHE A 148 5.64 6.58 36.62
C PHE A 148 5.50 5.09 36.30
N ALA A 149 5.68 4.22 37.31
CA ALA A 149 5.60 2.78 37.10
C ALA A 149 4.85 2.06 38.22
N GLY A 150 4.21 0.94 37.86
CA GLY A 150 3.56 0.00 38.76
C GLY A 150 2.58 0.66 39.74
N ALA A 151 2.64 0.27 41.01
CA ALA A 151 1.73 0.76 42.05
C ALA A 151 1.76 2.28 42.24
N GLY A 152 2.91 2.94 41.99
CA GLY A 152 3.00 4.40 42.07
C GLY A 152 2.21 5.09 40.97
N ALA A 153 2.26 4.56 39.74
CA ALA A 153 1.43 5.04 38.64
C ALA A 153 -0.07 4.82 38.92
N GLU A 154 -0.44 3.68 39.51
CA GLU A 154 -1.83 3.39 39.88
C GLU A 154 -2.33 4.26 41.04
N GLN A 155 -1.47 4.64 41.99
CA GLN A 155 -1.83 5.61 43.02
C GLN A 155 -2.12 6.97 42.39
N PHE A 156 -1.24 7.44 41.50
CA PHE A 156 -1.47 8.67 40.75
C PHE A 156 -2.77 8.62 39.93
N ALA A 157 -3.08 7.47 39.33
CA ALA A 157 -4.34 7.24 38.61
C ALA A 157 -5.56 7.44 39.52
N ARG A 158 -5.51 6.97 40.78
CA ARG A 158 -6.58 7.20 41.77
C ARG A 158 -6.71 8.68 42.13
N ASP A 159 -5.59 9.35 42.34
CA ASP A 159 -5.56 10.77 42.72
C ASP A 159 -6.15 11.64 41.61
N MET A 160 -5.86 11.32 40.35
CA MET A 160 -6.42 11.96 39.16
C MET A 160 -7.83 11.48 38.78
N LYS A 161 -8.36 10.47 39.49
CA LYS A 161 -9.71 9.91 39.30
C LYS A 161 -9.96 9.42 37.87
N VAL A 162 -8.94 8.85 37.22
CA VAL A 162 -9.13 8.19 35.92
C VAL A 162 -9.94 6.90 36.08
N GLU A 163 -10.54 6.42 35.00
CA GLU A 163 -11.33 5.19 35.03
C GLU A 163 -10.44 3.98 35.34
N LEU A 164 -10.72 3.33 36.47
CA LEU A 164 -10.05 2.10 36.89
C LEU A 164 -10.95 0.90 36.65
N VAL A 165 -10.37 -0.18 36.13
CA VAL A 165 -11.04 -1.43 35.78
C VAL A 165 -10.33 -2.61 36.46
N PRO A 166 -11.05 -3.71 36.75
CA PRO A 166 -10.38 -4.94 37.18
C PRO A 166 -9.45 -5.45 36.07
N ASN A 167 -8.33 -6.10 36.42
CA ASN A 167 -7.36 -6.61 35.44
C ASN A 167 -8.01 -7.55 34.40
N SER A 168 -9.07 -8.27 34.77
CA SER A 168 -9.84 -9.16 33.88
C SER A 168 -10.63 -8.42 32.80
N TYR A 169 -10.73 -7.09 32.85
CA TYR A 169 -11.33 -6.28 31.77
C TYR A 169 -10.54 -6.43 30.46
N PHE A 170 -9.22 -6.61 30.56
CA PHE A 170 -8.33 -6.69 29.41
C PHE A 170 -8.33 -8.06 28.73
N ASP A 171 -8.96 -9.07 29.35
CA ASP A 171 -9.03 -10.44 28.86
C ASP A 171 -9.72 -10.52 27.49
N THR A 172 -9.12 -11.26 26.56
CA THR A 172 -9.77 -11.70 25.32
C THR A 172 -9.43 -13.16 25.04
N ASP A 173 -10.33 -13.86 24.36
CA ASP A 173 -10.11 -15.26 23.97
C ASP A 173 -8.86 -15.39 23.07
N ARG A 174 -8.65 -14.40 22.18
CA ARG A 174 -7.47 -14.28 21.33
C ARG A 174 -6.18 -14.21 22.14
N ALA A 175 -6.09 -13.28 23.10
CA ALA A 175 -4.90 -13.13 23.93
C ALA A 175 -4.65 -14.38 24.79
N ARG A 176 -5.72 -15.00 25.32
CA ARG A 176 -5.62 -16.21 26.14
C ARG A 176 -5.11 -17.40 25.33
N ALA A 177 -5.63 -17.60 24.12
CA ALA A 177 -5.16 -18.64 23.21
C ALA A 177 -3.68 -18.45 22.84
N SER A 178 -3.26 -17.21 22.56
CA SER A 178 -1.86 -16.86 22.28
C SER A 178 -0.93 -17.21 23.45
N TRP A 179 -1.34 -16.85 24.67
CA TRP A 179 -0.58 -17.15 25.89
C TRP A 179 -0.47 -18.65 26.18
N GLN A 180 -1.57 -19.39 26.07
CA GLN A 180 -1.55 -20.86 26.23
C GLN A 180 -0.64 -21.53 25.21
N LYS A 181 -0.63 -21.04 23.96
CA LYS A 181 0.28 -21.51 22.91
C LYS A 181 1.74 -21.21 23.26
N ALA A 182 2.04 -20.03 23.78
CA ALA A 182 3.38 -19.65 24.23
C ALA A 182 3.88 -20.57 25.36
N LEU A 183 3.07 -20.80 26.40
CA LEU A 183 3.42 -21.70 27.51
C LEU A 183 3.66 -23.15 27.06
N ARG A 184 2.83 -23.66 26.14
CA ARG A 184 3.03 -25.01 25.55
C ARG A 184 4.35 -25.09 24.78
N ARG A 185 4.65 -24.08 23.97
CA ARG A 185 5.92 -23.98 23.23
C ARG A 185 7.11 -23.88 24.16
N GLN A 186 7.04 -23.12 25.25
CA GLN A 186 8.13 -23.02 26.21
C GLN A 186 8.47 -24.39 26.83
N LYS A 187 7.44 -25.16 27.22
CA LYS A 187 7.58 -26.54 27.70
C LYS A 187 8.22 -27.48 26.67
N GLN A 188 7.90 -27.31 25.39
CA GLN A 188 8.46 -28.09 24.28
C GLN A 188 9.88 -27.63 23.87
N SER A 189 10.17 -26.33 23.95
CA SER A 189 11.44 -25.70 23.53
C SER A 189 12.62 -25.98 24.46
N ARG A 190 12.38 -26.55 25.66
CA ARG A 190 13.42 -27.24 26.44
C ARG A 190 14.10 -28.39 25.65
N ALA A 191 13.61 -28.74 24.47
CA ALA A 191 14.21 -29.66 23.49
C ALA A 191 14.88 -28.99 22.26
N GLY A 192 15.20 -27.68 22.28
CA GLY A 192 16.16 -27.07 21.34
C GLY A 192 15.62 -26.40 20.07
N ALA A 193 14.40 -25.85 20.07
CA ALA A 193 13.85 -25.12 18.92
C ALA A 193 14.07 -23.59 19.02
N GLN A 194 14.48 -22.96 17.90
CA GLN A 194 14.58 -21.49 17.79
C GLN A 194 13.20 -20.81 17.86
N PRO A 195 13.09 -19.60 18.44
CA PRO A 195 11.82 -18.88 18.53
C PRO A 195 11.36 -18.41 17.14
N THR A 196 10.28 -18.96 16.62
CA THR A 196 9.63 -18.49 15.39
C THR A 196 8.73 -17.28 15.66
N GLN A 197 8.65 -16.43 14.63
CA GLN A 197 7.98 -15.12 14.51
C GLN A 197 7.04 -14.68 15.64
N ARG A 198 7.37 -13.53 16.23
CA ARG A 198 6.55 -12.83 17.23
C ARG A 198 5.63 -11.84 16.51
N HIS A 199 4.32 -11.95 16.71
CA HIS A 199 3.39 -10.87 16.36
C HIS A 199 3.54 -9.76 17.42
N PHE A 200 3.83 -8.55 17.00
CA PHE A 200 3.96 -7.38 17.86
C PHE A 200 2.71 -6.52 17.66
N GLY A 201 1.77 -6.52 18.60
CA GLY A 201 0.49 -5.80 18.43
C GLY A 201 0.43 -4.39 19.04
N THR A 202 1.58 -3.75 19.27
CA THR A 202 1.66 -2.39 19.85
C THR A 202 0.93 -1.39 18.95
N VAL A 203 0.17 -0.48 19.55
CA VAL A 203 -0.56 0.58 18.83
C VAL A 203 0.16 1.91 18.96
N GLY A 204 -0.01 2.76 17.96
CA GLY A 204 0.66 4.06 17.96
C GLY A 204 0.06 5.06 16.99
N CYS A 205 0.30 6.33 17.26
CA CYS A 205 -0.19 7.47 16.47
C CYS A 205 0.87 8.58 16.45
N VAL A 206 1.09 9.16 15.27
CA VAL A 206 1.94 10.34 15.07
C VAL A 206 1.20 11.36 14.22
N VAL A 207 1.35 12.64 14.57
CA VAL A 207 0.55 13.73 14.00
C VAL A 207 1.42 14.95 13.77
N LEU A 208 1.24 15.61 12.63
CA LEU A 208 1.53 17.03 12.39
C LEU A 208 0.18 17.77 12.32
N ASP A 209 -0.09 18.70 13.22
CA ASP A 209 -1.36 19.43 13.25
C ASP A 209 -1.37 20.72 12.40
N GLN A 210 -2.53 21.37 12.33
CA GLN A 210 -2.73 22.63 11.58
C GLN A 210 -1.96 23.83 12.13
N HIS A 211 -1.40 23.69 13.32
CA HIS A 211 -0.56 24.70 13.95
C HIS A 211 0.93 24.43 13.72
N GLY A 212 1.28 23.39 12.95
CA GLY A 212 2.65 22.99 12.67
C GLY A 212 3.30 22.21 13.82
N ASN A 213 2.51 21.64 14.74
CA ASN A 213 3.04 20.92 15.88
C ASN A 213 3.02 19.41 15.66
N LEU A 214 4.11 18.78 16.06
CA LEU A 214 4.28 17.34 16.03
C LEU A 214 3.90 16.73 17.37
N ALA A 215 3.21 15.60 17.35
CA ALA A 215 2.91 14.81 18.54
C ALA A 215 3.05 13.32 18.23
N ALA A 216 3.45 12.53 19.23
CA ALA A 216 3.58 11.09 19.12
C ALA A 216 3.05 10.39 20.36
N GLY A 217 2.48 9.20 20.19
CA GLY A 217 2.11 8.34 21.30
C GLY A 217 2.12 6.87 20.92
N THR A 218 2.41 6.03 21.91
CA THR A 218 2.49 4.57 21.76
C THR A 218 1.88 3.90 23.00
N SER A 219 1.11 2.82 22.82
CA SER A 219 0.52 2.04 23.92
C SER A 219 0.57 0.54 23.63
N THR A 220 0.81 -0.29 24.66
CA THR A 220 1.03 -1.73 24.50
C THR A 220 0.69 -2.54 25.74
N GLY A 221 0.31 -3.81 25.55
CA GLY A 221 0.36 -4.85 26.57
C GLY A 221 1.75 -5.51 26.73
N GLY A 222 2.70 -5.18 25.87
CA GLY A 222 4.04 -5.79 25.84
C GLY A 222 4.09 -7.09 25.03
N LEU A 223 4.92 -8.04 25.45
CA LEU A 223 5.09 -9.33 24.79
C LEU A 223 4.27 -10.43 25.49
N THR A 224 3.66 -11.33 24.72
CA THR A 224 3.02 -12.53 25.27
C THR A 224 4.05 -13.33 26.07
N ASP A 225 3.66 -13.79 27.26
CA ASP A 225 4.52 -14.57 28.17
C ASP A 225 5.76 -13.77 28.63
N LYS A 226 5.66 -12.43 28.69
CA LYS A 226 6.70 -11.61 29.32
C LYS A 226 6.82 -11.94 30.80
N GLU A 227 8.04 -11.87 31.31
CA GLU A 227 8.30 -11.92 32.76
C GLU A 227 7.65 -10.71 33.45
N PHE A 228 7.23 -10.93 34.70
CA PHE A 228 6.57 -9.91 35.52
C PHE A 228 7.44 -8.63 35.62
N GLY A 229 6.81 -7.47 35.48
CA GLY A 229 7.51 -6.19 35.51
C GLY A 229 8.43 -5.90 34.32
N ARG A 230 8.45 -6.74 33.26
CA ARG A 230 9.17 -6.43 32.02
C ARG A 230 8.55 -5.19 31.36
N VAL A 231 9.38 -4.18 31.13
CA VAL A 231 9.04 -2.94 30.44
C VAL A 231 9.65 -2.93 29.04
N GLY A 232 8.83 -2.62 28.03
CA GLY A 232 9.25 -2.51 26.62
C GLY A 232 9.72 -1.11 26.23
N ASP A 233 9.79 -0.86 24.93
CA ASP A 233 10.17 0.42 24.32
C ASP A 233 9.06 1.48 24.43
N SER A 234 7.79 1.06 24.41
CA SER A 234 6.63 1.96 24.32
C SER A 234 6.56 3.06 25.39
N PRO A 235 6.90 2.85 26.68
CA PRO A 235 6.90 3.93 27.68
C PRO A 235 8.24 4.68 27.75
N VAL A 236 9.27 4.24 27.02
CA VAL A 236 10.61 4.84 27.06
C VAL A 236 10.73 5.89 25.96
N ILE A 237 10.71 7.16 26.36
CA ILE A 237 10.86 8.30 25.45
C ILE A 237 12.21 8.20 24.71
N GLY A 238 12.15 8.33 23.39
CA GLY A 238 13.30 8.16 22.49
C GLY A 238 13.54 6.72 22.03
N ALA A 239 12.93 5.72 22.66
CA ALA A 239 12.95 4.34 22.18
C ALA A 239 11.70 4.02 21.36
N GLY A 240 10.53 4.02 22.01
CA GLY A 240 9.25 3.69 21.39
C GLY A 240 8.47 4.89 20.86
N THR A 241 8.61 6.06 21.50
CA THR A 241 7.88 7.29 21.20
C THR A 241 8.83 8.48 21.21
N TYR A 242 8.75 9.34 20.19
CA TYR A 242 9.48 10.61 20.18
C TYR A 242 8.78 11.64 19.31
N ALA A 243 8.79 12.91 19.71
CA ALA A 243 8.29 14.03 18.89
C ALA A 243 9.16 15.28 19.07
N ASN A 244 9.45 15.97 17.97
CA ASN A 244 10.16 17.24 17.98
C ASN A 244 9.78 18.07 16.74
N ASN A 245 9.25 19.29 16.94
CA ASN A 245 8.83 20.19 15.87
C ASN A 245 9.94 20.54 14.86
N LYS A 246 11.22 20.39 15.24
CA LYS A 246 12.36 20.63 14.35
C LYS A 246 12.63 19.47 13.38
N THR A 247 12.08 18.28 13.64
CA THR A 247 12.44 17.06 12.91
C THR A 247 11.20 16.25 12.56
N CYS A 248 10.76 15.38 13.46
CA CYS A 248 9.69 14.41 13.24
C CYS A 248 9.02 13.92 14.53
N ALA A 249 7.83 13.35 14.36
CA ALA A 249 7.16 12.48 15.32
C ALA A 249 7.32 11.01 14.89
N VAL A 250 7.59 10.11 15.85
CA VAL A 250 7.86 8.69 15.63
C VAL A 250 7.16 7.84 16.69
N SER A 251 6.55 6.75 16.23
CA SER A 251 5.97 5.70 17.08
C SER A 251 6.43 4.33 16.57
N CYS A 252 6.88 3.47 17.48
CA CYS A 252 7.48 2.18 17.15
C CYS A 252 6.66 0.97 17.62
N THR A 253 6.91 -0.17 16.97
CA THR A 253 6.33 -1.47 17.35
C THR A 253 7.30 -2.59 17.03
N GLY A 254 7.56 -3.50 17.97
CA GLY A 254 8.49 -4.60 17.72
C GLY A 254 9.01 -5.29 18.96
N THR A 255 10.20 -5.87 18.85
CA THR A 255 10.94 -6.41 20.00
C THR A 255 11.53 -5.26 20.80
N GLY A 256 10.81 -4.79 21.81
CA GLY A 256 11.16 -3.58 22.55
C GLY A 256 12.60 -3.50 23.06
N GLU A 257 13.24 -4.61 23.44
CA GLU A 257 14.64 -4.63 23.86
C GLU A 257 15.57 -4.05 22.78
N ARG A 258 15.33 -4.35 21.49
CA ARG A 258 16.14 -3.85 20.38
C ARG A 258 15.90 -2.37 20.09
N PHE A 259 14.68 -1.90 20.34
CA PHE A 259 14.30 -0.50 20.17
C PHE A 259 14.88 0.37 21.29
N ILE A 260 14.93 -0.15 22.53
CA ILE A 260 15.59 0.51 23.66
C ILE A 260 17.11 0.59 23.44
N GLU A 261 17.76 -0.54 23.15
CA GLU A 261 19.22 -0.63 22.97
C GLU A 261 19.77 0.41 21.98
N ARG A 262 18.95 0.81 21.01
CA ARG A 262 19.35 1.67 19.88
C ARG A 262 18.64 3.03 19.87
N SER A 263 17.75 3.28 20.84
CA SER A 263 16.96 4.52 20.91
C SER A 263 16.32 4.88 19.55
N ILE A 264 15.63 3.92 18.95
CA ILE A 264 15.22 3.98 17.53
C ILE A 264 14.39 5.23 17.21
N ALA A 265 13.39 5.56 18.02
CA ALA A 265 12.55 6.74 17.77
C ALA A 265 13.35 8.05 17.79
N PHE A 266 14.29 8.19 18.73
CA PHE A 266 15.20 9.33 18.79
C PHE A 266 16.22 9.32 17.65
N ASP A 267 16.75 8.15 17.26
CA ASP A 267 17.76 8.05 16.20
C ASP A 267 17.22 8.54 14.84
N VAL A 268 15.92 8.34 14.56
CA VAL A 268 15.27 8.95 13.37
C VAL A 268 15.42 10.48 13.44
N SER A 269 15.02 11.09 14.56
CA SER A 269 15.14 12.54 14.76
C SER A 269 16.60 13.00 14.72
N ALA A 270 17.52 12.25 15.32
CA ALA A 270 18.94 12.58 15.37
C ALA A 270 19.57 12.56 13.98
N ARG A 271 19.24 11.58 13.13
CA ARG A 271 19.71 11.54 11.73
C ARG A 271 19.17 12.71 10.91
N MET A 272 17.91 13.08 11.10
CA MET A 272 17.36 14.29 10.47
C MET A 272 18.08 15.55 10.93
N ALA A 273 18.32 15.70 12.25
CA ALA A 273 18.93 16.90 12.82
C ALA A 273 20.44 17.02 12.58
N TYR A 274 21.17 15.90 12.57
CA TYR A 274 22.64 15.89 12.61
C TYR A 274 23.27 15.51 11.27
N LYS A 275 22.53 14.84 10.38
CA LYS A 275 23.00 14.45 9.04
C LYS A 275 22.20 15.11 7.90
N ASP A 276 21.24 15.96 8.22
CA ASP A 276 20.33 16.60 7.26
C ASP A 276 19.60 15.60 6.34
N LEU A 277 19.38 14.37 6.82
CA LEU A 277 18.63 13.35 6.09
C LEU A 277 17.13 13.66 6.16
N ASN A 278 16.38 13.37 5.11
CA ASN A 278 14.93 13.39 5.20
C ASN A 278 14.42 12.17 6.02
N VAL A 279 13.14 12.19 6.40
CA VAL A 279 12.54 11.15 7.25
C VAL A 279 12.62 9.75 6.60
N LYS A 280 12.45 9.65 5.28
CA LYS A 280 12.54 8.37 4.54
C LYS A 280 13.96 7.82 4.55
N GLN A 281 14.95 8.67 4.28
CA GLN A 281 16.37 8.30 4.33
C GLN A 281 16.76 7.87 5.73
N SER A 282 16.36 8.63 6.76
CA SER A 282 16.67 8.34 8.17
C SER A 282 16.12 6.98 8.59
N VAL A 283 14.85 6.69 8.26
CA VAL A 283 14.23 5.39 8.54
C VAL A 283 14.89 4.27 7.75
N GLY A 284 15.19 4.49 6.46
CA GLY A 284 15.88 3.52 5.60
C GLY A 284 17.27 3.13 6.12
N GLU A 285 18.06 4.10 6.59
CA GLU A 285 19.36 3.80 7.21
C GLU A 285 19.21 3.00 8.52
N ILE A 286 18.19 3.29 9.33
CA ILE A 286 17.95 2.54 10.58
C ILE A 286 17.63 1.07 10.27
N PHE A 287 16.73 0.79 9.34
CA PHE A 287 16.37 -0.60 9.01
C PHE A 287 17.48 -1.35 8.27
N SER A 288 18.35 -0.65 7.54
CA SER A 288 19.48 -1.30 6.84
C SER A 288 20.70 -1.53 7.73
N GLN A 289 20.95 -0.67 8.72
CA GLN A 289 22.22 -0.67 9.47
C GLN A 289 22.03 -0.98 10.96
N SER A 290 20.85 -0.69 11.51
CA SER A 290 20.63 -0.63 12.95
C SER A 290 19.61 -1.64 13.45
N LEU A 291 18.61 -2.06 12.68
CA LEU A 291 17.69 -3.12 13.10
C LEU A 291 17.93 -4.40 12.30
N PRO A 292 18.09 -5.57 12.95
CA PRO A 292 18.07 -6.86 12.25
C PRO A 292 16.74 -7.08 11.52
N ASP A 293 16.75 -7.93 10.50
CA ASP A 293 15.55 -8.30 9.76
C ASP A 293 14.43 -8.81 10.69
N ARG A 294 13.19 -8.37 10.42
CA ARG A 294 11.95 -8.83 11.07
C ARG A 294 11.82 -8.55 12.58
N VAL A 295 12.50 -7.52 13.09
CA VAL A 295 12.47 -7.16 14.53
C VAL A 295 11.30 -6.24 14.90
N GLY A 296 10.71 -5.52 13.94
CA GLY A 296 9.59 -4.59 14.17
C GLY A 296 9.36 -3.64 13.00
N GLY A 297 8.63 -2.56 13.27
CA GLY A 297 8.30 -1.47 12.36
C GLY A 297 8.14 -0.15 13.12
N LEU A 298 7.96 0.94 12.39
CA LEU A 298 7.62 2.26 12.95
C LEU A 298 6.79 3.05 11.94
N ILE A 299 6.13 4.09 12.45
CA ILE A 299 5.55 5.17 11.65
C ILE A 299 6.25 6.47 11.99
N ALA A 300 6.39 7.37 11.02
CA ALA A 300 6.95 8.69 11.24
C ALA A 300 6.28 9.76 10.40
N VAL A 301 6.18 10.97 10.94
CA VAL A 301 5.75 12.19 10.24
C VAL A 301 6.80 13.27 10.46
N SER A 302 7.33 13.86 9.39
CA SER A 302 8.26 15.00 9.49
C SER A 302 7.54 16.32 9.74
N HIS A 303 8.28 17.34 10.16
CA HIS A 303 7.81 18.72 10.25
C HIS A 303 7.34 19.31 8.91
N THR A 304 7.71 18.69 7.78
CA THR A 304 7.23 19.02 6.43
C THR A 304 5.97 18.25 6.02
N GLY A 305 5.41 17.42 6.91
CA GLY A 305 4.24 16.59 6.62
C GLY A 305 4.55 15.32 5.79
N SER A 306 5.82 15.01 5.54
CA SER A 306 6.20 13.76 4.87
C SER A 306 5.99 12.58 5.81
N ILE A 307 5.30 11.55 5.34
CA ILE A 307 4.96 10.36 6.11
C ILE A 307 5.91 9.22 5.71
N VAL A 308 6.26 8.36 6.68
CA VAL A 308 6.92 7.06 6.43
C VAL A 308 6.15 5.99 7.19
N GLY A 309 5.86 4.88 6.52
CA GLY A 309 5.07 3.76 7.05
C GLY A 309 5.12 2.55 6.13
N SER A 310 4.26 1.56 6.40
CA SER A 310 4.16 0.32 5.62
C SER A 310 3.75 0.59 4.17
N ASP A 311 4.37 -0.11 3.21
CA ASP A 311 3.98 -0.08 1.80
C ASP A 311 2.50 -0.47 1.60
N ALA A 312 2.00 -1.43 2.39
CA ALA A 312 0.59 -1.81 2.37
C ALA A 312 -0.36 -0.69 2.80
N ALA A 313 0.08 0.21 3.70
CA ALA A 313 -0.71 1.38 4.08
C ALA A 313 -0.78 2.42 2.95
N TYR A 314 0.31 2.55 2.17
CA TYR A 314 0.30 3.35 0.95
C TYR A 314 -0.56 2.72 -0.14
N GLY A 315 -0.50 1.39 -0.32
CA GLY A 315 -1.40 0.63 -1.21
C GLY A 315 -2.87 0.94 -0.91
N ALA A 316 -3.31 0.72 0.33
CA ALA A 316 -4.69 0.99 0.73
C ALA A 316 -5.11 2.47 0.55
N LEU A 317 -4.20 3.42 0.80
CA LEU A 317 -4.45 4.84 0.54
C LEU A 317 -4.62 5.10 -0.96
N PHE A 318 -3.76 4.53 -1.79
CA PHE A 318 -3.79 4.69 -3.22
C PHE A 318 -5.03 4.06 -3.84
N ASP A 319 -5.39 2.84 -3.44
CA ASP A 319 -6.63 2.17 -3.85
C ASP A 319 -7.85 3.06 -3.53
N ARG A 320 -7.90 3.62 -2.31
CA ARG A 320 -8.98 4.53 -1.89
C ARG A 320 -9.04 5.82 -2.71
N LEU A 321 -7.89 6.34 -3.15
CA LEU A 321 -7.81 7.57 -3.95
C LEU A 321 -7.94 7.30 -5.45
N GLY A 322 -8.16 6.04 -5.87
CA GLY A 322 -8.11 5.64 -7.27
C GLY A 322 -6.72 5.82 -7.89
N VAL A 323 -5.66 5.87 -7.09
CA VAL A 323 -4.27 5.98 -7.56
C VAL A 323 -3.76 4.59 -7.87
N HIS A 324 -3.51 4.31 -9.14
CA HIS A 324 -2.88 3.05 -9.51
C HIS A 324 -1.36 3.12 -9.41
N ARG A 325 -0.75 2.07 -8.85
CA ARG A 325 0.70 1.95 -8.73
C ARG A 325 1.25 1.15 -9.90
N VAL A 326 2.35 1.62 -10.46
CA VAL A 326 3.16 0.88 -11.43
C VAL A 326 4.52 0.59 -10.82
N GLU A 327 5.06 -0.59 -11.11
CA GLU A 327 6.32 -1.05 -10.51
C GLU A 327 7.56 -0.62 -11.31
N SER A 328 7.36 -0.02 -12.49
CA SER A 328 8.46 0.40 -13.35
C SER A 328 8.10 1.64 -14.18
N VAL A 329 9.12 2.39 -14.59
CA VAL A 329 8.97 3.54 -15.50
C VAL A 329 8.41 3.12 -16.88
N PRO A 330 8.84 2.00 -17.49
CA PRO A 330 8.20 1.51 -18.71
C PRO A 330 6.71 1.20 -18.51
N GLY A 331 6.36 0.53 -17.41
CA GLY A 331 4.96 0.28 -17.05
C GLY A 331 4.14 1.57 -16.93
N LEU A 332 4.71 2.61 -16.30
CA LEU A 332 4.06 3.93 -16.23
C LEU A 332 3.75 4.49 -17.62
N LEU A 333 4.73 4.49 -18.52
CA LEU A 333 4.59 5.09 -19.85
C LEU A 333 3.57 4.34 -20.71
N ASP A 334 3.63 3.01 -20.69
CA ASP A 334 2.73 2.17 -21.46
C ASP A 334 1.29 2.21 -20.92
N THR A 335 1.10 2.23 -19.58
CA THR A 335 -0.23 2.44 -18.99
C THR A 335 -0.80 3.81 -19.35
N LEU A 336 0.02 4.87 -19.36
CA LEU A 336 -0.41 6.20 -19.80
C LEU A 336 -0.76 6.25 -21.29
N LEU A 337 -0.04 5.50 -22.13
CA LEU A 337 -0.33 5.40 -23.56
C LEU A 337 -1.68 4.72 -23.82
N VAL A 338 -1.97 3.63 -23.11
CA VAL A 338 -3.29 2.97 -23.15
C VAL A 338 -4.39 3.96 -22.72
N LEU A 339 -4.20 4.63 -21.58
CA LEU A 339 -5.13 5.65 -21.07
C LEU A 339 -5.43 6.76 -22.07
N ASP A 340 -4.40 7.32 -22.70
CA ASP A 340 -4.56 8.42 -23.67
C ASP A 340 -5.28 7.95 -24.93
N SER A 341 -5.02 6.71 -25.37
CA SER A 341 -5.51 6.19 -26.64
C SER A 341 -6.93 5.65 -26.58
N VAL A 342 -7.29 4.90 -25.53
CA VAL A 342 -8.60 4.23 -25.42
C VAL A 342 -9.47 4.78 -24.29
N GLY A 343 -8.93 5.66 -23.45
CA GLY A 343 -9.64 6.16 -22.26
C GLY A 343 -9.76 5.09 -21.16
N PRO A 344 -10.53 5.38 -20.10
CA PRO A 344 -10.84 4.38 -19.09
C PRO A 344 -11.72 3.27 -19.68
N LEU A 345 -11.30 2.01 -19.52
CA LEU A 345 -12.10 0.88 -19.97
C LEU A 345 -13.35 0.73 -19.08
N PRO A 346 -14.49 0.24 -19.63
CA PRO A 346 -15.74 0.14 -18.90
C PRO A 346 -15.79 -1.03 -17.88
N GLY A 347 -14.85 -1.97 -17.95
CA GLY A 347 -14.82 -3.17 -17.12
C GLY A 347 -13.44 -3.85 -17.14
N ASN A 348 -13.39 -5.11 -16.73
CA ASN A 348 -12.17 -5.92 -16.61
C ASN A 348 -12.14 -7.15 -17.53
N ARG A 349 -13.05 -7.26 -18.50
CA ARG A 349 -13.14 -8.42 -19.40
C ARG A 349 -12.26 -8.21 -20.62
N LEU A 350 -11.29 -9.08 -20.83
CA LEU A 350 -10.40 -9.03 -21.98
C LEU A 350 -10.56 -10.27 -22.86
N VAL A 351 -10.36 -10.10 -24.15
CA VAL A 351 -10.04 -11.21 -25.05
C VAL A 351 -8.58 -11.10 -25.47
N SER A 352 -7.85 -12.20 -25.38
CA SER A 352 -6.45 -12.24 -25.79
C SER A 352 -6.24 -13.26 -26.90
N MET A 353 -5.40 -12.91 -27.86
CA MET A 353 -5.00 -13.77 -28.98
C MET A 353 -3.48 -13.82 -29.14
N SER A 354 -2.95 -15.00 -29.42
CA SER A 354 -1.54 -15.22 -29.76
C SER A 354 -1.39 -16.36 -30.77
N CYS A 355 -0.26 -16.43 -31.46
CA CYS A 355 0.03 -17.50 -32.44
C CYS A 355 0.70 -18.73 -31.81
N SER A 356 1.01 -18.63 -30.52
CA SER A 356 1.64 -19.66 -29.72
C SER A 356 0.89 -19.85 -28.41
N GLY A 357 0.61 -21.12 -28.06
CA GLY A 357 0.07 -21.48 -26.76
C GLY A 357 0.99 -21.09 -25.59
N GLY A 358 2.30 -20.96 -25.82
CA GLY A 358 3.23 -20.45 -24.80
C GLY A 358 2.97 -18.98 -24.46
N GLU A 359 2.70 -18.14 -25.46
CA GLU A 359 2.31 -16.74 -25.26
C GLU A 359 0.95 -16.64 -24.56
N ALA A 360 -0.01 -17.48 -24.96
CA ALA A 360 -1.32 -17.56 -24.30
C ALA A 360 -1.20 -17.95 -22.82
N SER A 361 -0.31 -18.91 -22.49
CA SER A 361 0.01 -19.26 -21.10
C SER A 361 0.67 -18.11 -20.35
N VAL A 362 1.61 -17.38 -20.96
CA VAL A 362 2.24 -16.20 -20.32
C VAL A 362 1.18 -15.15 -20.00
N VAL A 363 0.25 -14.87 -20.91
CA VAL A 363 -0.84 -13.93 -20.66
C VAL A 363 -1.71 -14.40 -19.49
N ALA A 364 -2.10 -15.67 -19.47
CA ALA A 364 -2.92 -16.24 -18.40
C ALA A 364 -2.20 -16.18 -17.03
N ASP A 365 -0.93 -16.58 -16.97
CA ASP A 365 -0.11 -16.55 -15.76
C ASP A 365 0.05 -15.12 -15.22
N ARG A 366 0.29 -14.14 -16.11
CA ARG A 366 0.44 -12.74 -15.70
C ARG A 366 -0.88 -12.13 -15.25
N ALA A 367 -1.98 -12.57 -15.83
CA ALA A 367 -3.31 -12.14 -15.40
C ALA A 367 -3.75 -12.73 -14.06
N GLU A 368 -3.20 -13.87 -13.59
CA GLU A 368 -3.63 -14.50 -12.32
C GLU A 368 -3.54 -13.56 -11.10
N SER A 369 -2.52 -12.68 -11.09
CA SER A 369 -2.30 -11.70 -10.03
C SER A 369 -3.07 -10.37 -10.23
N LEU A 370 -3.85 -10.28 -11.30
CA LEU A 370 -4.61 -9.10 -11.71
C LEU A 370 -6.10 -9.49 -11.77
N ASP A 371 -7.00 -8.61 -11.34
CA ASP A 371 -8.45 -8.85 -11.45
C ASP A 371 -8.97 -8.60 -12.89
N VAL A 372 -8.39 -9.34 -13.85
CA VAL A 372 -8.78 -9.40 -15.26
C VAL A 372 -9.59 -10.67 -15.48
N GLU A 373 -10.72 -10.55 -16.16
CA GLU A 373 -11.56 -11.68 -16.54
C GLU A 373 -11.34 -12.02 -18.03
N PHE A 374 -11.09 -13.29 -18.33
CA PHE A 374 -11.14 -13.81 -19.69
C PHE A 374 -12.45 -14.57 -19.86
N PRO A 375 -13.53 -13.94 -20.37
CA PRO A 375 -14.81 -14.62 -20.54
C PRO A 375 -14.70 -15.77 -21.54
N ASP A 376 -15.41 -16.86 -21.25
CA ASP A 376 -15.61 -17.96 -22.19
C ASP A 376 -16.32 -17.45 -23.46
N PHE A 377 -15.98 -18.00 -24.61
CA PHE A 377 -16.65 -17.68 -25.86
C PHE A 377 -18.07 -18.27 -25.89
N GLU A 378 -19.05 -17.46 -26.31
CA GLU A 378 -20.41 -17.93 -26.51
C GLU A 378 -20.47 -19.02 -27.60
N ALA A 379 -21.49 -19.90 -27.57
CA ALA A 379 -21.54 -21.06 -28.48
C ALA A 379 -21.50 -20.66 -29.98
N ASN A 380 -22.22 -19.60 -30.36
CA ASN A 380 -22.20 -19.02 -31.71
C ASN A 380 -20.84 -18.39 -32.06
N GLN A 381 -20.16 -17.84 -31.07
CA GLN A 381 -18.84 -17.23 -31.20
C GLN A 381 -17.79 -18.32 -31.44
N ALA A 382 -17.79 -19.35 -30.58
CA ALA A 382 -16.91 -20.51 -30.69
C ALA A 382 -17.10 -21.26 -32.03
N GLU A 383 -18.32 -21.40 -32.52
CA GLU A 383 -18.59 -22.02 -33.83
C GLU A 383 -17.95 -21.24 -34.99
N ARG A 384 -18.07 -19.90 -34.98
CA ARG A 384 -17.44 -19.05 -36.01
C ARG A 384 -15.92 -19.05 -35.91
N ILE A 385 -15.36 -19.02 -34.70
CA ILE A 385 -13.91 -19.16 -34.48
C ILE A 385 -13.44 -20.51 -35.03
N GLY A 386 -14.12 -21.60 -34.68
CA GLY A 386 -13.80 -22.95 -35.14
C GLY A 386 -13.88 -23.12 -36.66
N ALA A 387 -14.79 -22.42 -37.34
CA ALA A 387 -14.88 -22.43 -38.80
C ALA A 387 -13.64 -21.83 -39.49
N THR A 388 -12.92 -20.94 -38.81
CA THR A 388 -11.69 -20.32 -39.33
C THR A 388 -10.43 -21.09 -38.95
N LEU A 389 -10.46 -21.93 -37.92
CA LEU A 389 -9.30 -22.67 -37.39
C LEU A 389 -9.33 -24.15 -37.80
N SER A 390 -8.23 -24.86 -37.56
CA SER A 390 -8.18 -26.32 -37.76
C SER A 390 -8.72 -27.04 -36.52
N GLU A 391 -9.08 -28.32 -36.67
CA GLU A 391 -9.58 -29.17 -35.57
C GLU A 391 -8.57 -29.37 -34.42
N PHE A 392 -7.31 -28.98 -34.62
CA PHE A 392 -6.22 -29.14 -33.66
C PHE A 392 -6.13 -27.97 -32.65
N VAL A 393 -6.96 -26.94 -32.80
CA VAL A 393 -6.91 -25.75 -31.95
C VAL A 393 -7.97 -25.80 -30.85
N SER A 394 -7.57 -25.54 -29.61
CA SER A 394 -8.50 -25.37 -28.50
C SER A 394 -9.11 -23.97 -28.54
N ILE A 395 -10.44 -23.88 -28.55
CA ILE A 395 -11.16 -22.61 -28.58
C ILE A 395 -11.42 -22.18 -27.14
N SER A 396 -10.52 -21.35 -26.61
CA SER A 396 -10.54 -20.80 -25.26
C SER A 396 -10.06 -19.34 -25.26
N ASN A 397 -10.35 -18.61 -24.18
CA ASN A 397 -9.80 -17.28 -23.95
C ASN A 397 -8.86 -17.34 -22.73
N PRO A 398 -7.56 -17.01 -22.85
CA PRO A 398 -6.82 -16.60 -24.05
C PRO A 398 -6.79 -17.62 -25.19
N LEU A 399 -6.83 -17.13 -26.44
CA LEU A 399 -6.86 -17.93 -27.67
C LEU A 399 -5.47 -18.07 -28.30
N ASP A 400 -5.04 -19.32 -28.50
CA ASP A 400 -3.96 -19.65 -29.44
C ASP A 400 -4.57 -19.91 -30.83
N TYR A 401 -4.47 -18.96 -31.76
CA TYR A 401 -4.97 -19.15 -33.13
C TYR A 401 -4.00 -19.95 -34.01
N HIS A 402 -2.84 -20.32 -33.46
CA HIS A 402 -1.76 -21.05 -34.11
C HIS A 402 -1.25 -20.35 -35.38
N THR A 403 -0.34 -21.00 -36.11
CA THR A 403 0.28 -20.46 -37.32
C THR A 403 -0.38 -20.99 -38.60
N PHE A 404 -1.47 -21.75 -38.49
CA PHE A 404 -2.14 -22.38 -39.64
C PHE A 404 -2.81 -21.38 -40.58
N ILE A 405 -3.30 -20.27 -40.03
CA ILE A 405 -3.90 -19.16 -40.77
C ILE A 405 -2.93 -17.97 -40.91
N TRP A 406 -1.66 -18.16 -40.54
CA TRP A 406 -0.66 -17.10 -40.56
C TRP A 406 -0.36 -16.64 -41.99
N GLY A 407 -0.39 -15.33 -42.23
CA GLY A 407 -0.20 -14.73 -43.55
C GLY A 407 -1.46 -14.72 -44.43
N ASP A 408 -2.57 -15.35 -44.02
CA ASP A 408 -3.88 -15.27 -44.68
C ASP A 408 -4.70 -14.16 -44.01
N GLU A 409 -4.56 -12.93 -44.53
CA GLU A 409 -5.17 -11.73 -43.93
C GLU A 409 -6.69 -11.80 -43.80
N GLU A 410 -7.37 -12.35 -44.82
CA GLU A 410 -8.84 -12.46 -44.85
C GLU A 410 -9.32 -13.43 -43.77
N ARG A 411 -8.70 -14.62 -43.71
CA ARG A 411 -9.05 -15.64 -42.71
C ARG A 411 -8.69 -15.23 -41.29
N LEU A 412 -7.59 -14.49 -41.10
CA LEU A 412 -7.23 -13.87 -39.83
C LEU A 412 -8.25 -12.81 -39.41
N ALA A 413 -8.71 -11.98 -40.35
CA ALA A 413 -9.70 -10.94 -40.05
C ALA A 413 -11.05 -11.56 -39.64
N ASP A 414 -11.50 -12.62 -40.30
CA ASP A 414 -12.71 -13.36 -39.92
C ASP A 414 -12.59 -14.00 -38.54
N CYS A 415 -11.45 -14.65 -38.26
CA CYS A 415 -11.15 -15.25 -36.96
C CYS A 415 -11.19 -14.20 -35.85
N PHE A 416 -10.41 -13.12 -35.98
CA PHE A 416 -10.33 -12.07 -34.98
C PHE A 416 -11.65 -11.33 -34.81
N THR A 417 -12.41 -11.11 -35.89
CA THR A 417 -13.75 -10.51 -35.79
C THR A 417 -14.67 -11.40 -34.96
N ALA A 418 -14.64 -12.73 -35.15
CA ALA A 418 -15.41 -13.64 -34.33
C ALA A 418 -14.96 -13.62 -32.86
N VAL A 419 -13.66 -13.54 -32.56
CA VAL A 419 -13.13 -13.44 -31.19
C VAL A 419 -13.54 -12.14 -30.49
N LEU A 420 -13.58 -11.03 -31.22
CA LEU A 420 -13.91 -9.71 -30.67
C LEU A 420 -15.43 -9.47 -30.54
N ASP A 421 -16.24 -10.22 -31.28
CA ASP A 421 -17.71 -10.13 -31.28
C ASP A 421 -18.33 -10.91 -30.11
N GLY A 422 -18.01 -10.44 -28.90
CA GLY A 422 -18.44 -11.00 -27.61
C GLY A 422 -18.28 -10.01 -26.46
N PRO A 423 -18.61 -10.40 -25.21
CA PRO A 423 -18.66 -9.50 -24.05
C PRO A 423 -17.25 -9.17 -23.52
N SER A 424 -16.49 -8.36 -24.26
CA SER A 424 -15.16 -7.88 -23.89
C SER A 424 -15.10 -6.35 -23.86
N ASP A 425 -14.29 -5.82 -22.95
CA ASP A 425 -14.08 -4.39 -22.76
C ASP A 425 -12.86 -3.89 -23.57
N ALA A 426 -11.88 -4.76 -23.83
CA ALA A 426 -10.81 -4.57 -24.79
C ALA A 426 -10.26 -5.91 -25.33
N ALA A 427 -9.51 -5.84 -26.42
CA ALA A 427 -8.87 -6.97 -27.07
C ALA A 427 -7.35 -6.80 -27.11
N MET A 428 -6.63 -7.88 -26.88
CA MET A 428 -5.17 -7.93 -26.89
C MET A 428 -4.68 -8.92 -27.94
N LEU A 429 -3.80 -8.47 -28.83
CA LEU A 429 -3.06 -9.34 -29.73
C LEU A 429 -1.58 -9.33 -29.34
N VAL A 430 -1.08 -10.48 -28.90
CA VAL A 430 0.37 -10.68 -28.74
C VAL A 430 0.96 -10.93 -30.12
N LEU A 431 1.83 -10.03 -30.57
CA LEU A 431 2.42 -10.07 -31.91
C LEU A 431 3.88 -9.63 -31.88
N ASP A 432 4.78 -10.60 -31.74
CA ASP A 432 6.20 -10.33 -31.58
C ASP A 432 6.91 -10.10 -32.91
N PHE A 433 6.98 -8.85 -33.38
CA PHE A 433 7.74 -8.52 -34.59
C PHE A 433 9.24 -8.80 -34.39
N PRO A 434 9.94 -9.30 -35.42
CA PRO A 434 11.37 -9.50 -35.34
C PRO A 434 12.13 -8.15 -35.37
N ARG A 435 13.36 -8.14 -34.86
CA ARG A 435 14.22 -6.96 -34.88
C ARG A 435 14.58 -6.57 -36.32
N GLY A 436 14.87 -5.28 -36.52
CA GLY A 436 15.25 -4.74 -37.82
C GLY A 436 16.41 -5.50 -38.48
N GLY A 437 16.25 -5.80 -39.78
CA GLY A 437 17.18 -6.59 -40.58
C GLY A 437 16.80 -8.05 -40.76
N LEU A 438 15.74 -8.52 -40.10
CA LEU A 438 15.09 -9.80 -40.35
C LEU A 438 13.83 -9.61 -41.21
N ASP A 439 13.36 -10.69 -41.84
CA ASP A 439 12.12 -10.68 -42.63
C ASP A 439 10.90 -10.66 -41.70
N ASP A 440 10.13 -9.57 -41.77
CA ASP A 440 8.89 -9.35 -41.02
C ASP A 440 7.63 -9.42 -41.91
N SER A 441 7.78 -9.78 -43.19
CA SER A 441 6.73 -9.66 -44.20
C SER A 441 5.42 -10.37 -43.85
N SER A 442 5.51 -11.48 -43.11
CA SER A 442 4.35 -12.29 -42.71
C SER A 442 3.63 -11.82 -41.44
N TRP A 443 4.18 -10.87 -40.68
CA TRP A 443 3.53 -10.29 -39.48
C TRP A 443 2.52 -9.19 -39.84
N TRP A 444 2.80 -8.44 -40.91
CA TRP A 444 1.96 -7.31 -41.32
C TRP A 444 0.51 -7.68 -41.66
N PRO A 445 0.21 -8.81 -42.34
CA PRO A 445 -1.16 -9.29 -42.52
C PRO A 445 -1.91 -9.45 -41.19
N THR A 446 -1.28 -10.03 -40.18
CA THR A 446 -1.87 -10.26 -38.86
C THR A 446 -2.22 -8.94 -38.17
N LEU A 447 -1.32 -7.94 -38.21
CA LEU A 447 -1.57 -6.61 -37.67
C LEU A 447 -2.78 -5.93 -38.35
N ARG A 448 -2.87 -6.00 -39.68
CA ARG A 448 -3.98 -5.40 -40.44
C ARG A 448 -5.31 -6.12 -40.22
N ALA A 449 -5.28 -7.45 -40.14
CA ALA A 449 -6.44 -8.26 -39.81
C ALA A 449 -7.03 -7.88 -38.45
N PHE A 450 -6.17 -7.71 -37.43
CA PHE A 450 -6.60 -7.27 -36.10
C PHE A 450 -7.14 -5.85 -36.09
N GLY A 451 -6.52 -4.93 -36.82
CA GLY A 451 -7.04 -3.58 -37.02
C GLY A 451 -8.45 -3.59 -37.65
N THR A 452 -8.68 -4.47 -38.63
CA THR A 452 -9.99 -4.64 -39.27
C THR A 452 -11.03 -5.20 -38.30
N ALA A 453 -10.68 -6.23 -37.52
CA ALA A 453 -11.57 -6.80 -36.50
C ALA A 453 -11.95 -5.79 -35.41
N SER A 454 -10.97 -5.06 -34.88
CA SER A 454 -11.17 -4.00 -33.87
C SER A 454 -12.11 -2.90 -34.37
N ARG A 455 -11.91 -2.40 -35.60
CA ARG A 455 -12.81 -1.39 -36.19
C ARG A 455 -14.22 -1.93 -36.45
N THR A 456 -14.34 -3.20 -36.85
CA THR A 456 -15.62 -3.83 -37.19
C THR A 456 -16.49 -4.02 -35.95
N THR A 457 -15.89 -4.48 -34.86
CA THR A 457 -16.56 -4.75 -33.58
C THR A 457 -16.63 -3.52 -32.67
N ARG A 458 -15.81 -2.49 -32.95
CA ARG A 458 -15.57 -1.32 -32.10
C ARG A 458 -14.95 -1.68 -30.75
N THR A 459 -14.31 -2.84 -30.65
CA THR A 459 -13.57 -3.27 -29.47
C THR A 459 -12.19 -2.62 -29.47
N PRO A 460 -11.79 -1.87 -28.42
CA PRO A 460 -10.45 -1.30 -28.31
C PRO A 460 -9.37 -2.38 -28.44
N GLY A 461 -8.41 -2.18 -29.34
CA GLY A 461 -7.39 -3.19 -29.65
C GLY A 461 -5.98 -2.76 -29.22
N LEU A 462 -5.31 -3.64 -28.46
CA LEU A 462 -3.93 -3.51 -27.99
C LEU A 462 -3.04 -4.48 -28.77
N VAL A 463 -1.96 -3.99 -29.38
CA VAL A 463 -0.91 -4.82 -30.00
C VAL A 463 0.27 -4.88 -29.05
N VAL A 464 0.60 -6.07 -28.59
CA VAL A 464 1.47 -6.28 -27.44
C VAL A 464 2.68 -7.10 -27.86
N GLY A 465 3.87 -6.60 -27.52
CA GLY A 465 5.09 -7.39 -27.57
C GLY A 465 5.32 -8.11 -26.24
N THR A 466 5.77 -9.36 -26.30
CA THR A 466 6.28 -10.08 -25.12
C THR A 466 7.52 -9.40 -24.56
N MET A 467 8.33 -8.80 -25.44
CA MET A 467 9.44 -7.90 -25.08
C MET A 467 9.31 -6.56 -25.79
N ALA A 468 9.88 -5.50 -25.20
CA ALA A 468 9.85 -4.16 -25.77
C ALA A 468 10.49 -4.09 -27.18
N GLU A 469 11.52 -4.90 -27.42
CA GLU A 469 12.21 -4.95 -28.72
C GLU A 469 11.37 -5.60 -29.83
N ASN A 470 10.25 -6.23 -29.48
CA ASN A 470 9.31 -6.80 -30.44
C ASN A 470 8.28 -5.79 -30.97
N ILE A 471 8.30 -4.54 -30.48
CA ILE A 471 7.53 -3.43 -31.03
C ILE A 471 8.48 -2.32 -31.51
N PRO A 472 9.14 -2.51 -32.66
CA PRO A 472 9.99 -1.47 -33.25
C PRO A 472 9.15 -0.26 -33.69
N THR A 473 9.79 0.90 -33.83
CA THR A 473 9.10 2.17 -34.15
C THR A 473 8.24 2.12 -35.42
N SER A 474 8.62 1.31 -36.42
CA SER A 474 7.80 1.10 -37.62
C SER A 474 6.48 0.38 -37.33
N VAL A 475 6.50 -0.59 -36.42
CA VAL A 475 5.32 -1.34 -35.99
C VAL A 475 4.44 -0.48 -35.08
N GLU A 476 5.05 0.31 -34.20
CA GLU A 476 4.34 1.30 -33.38
C GLU A 476 3.54 2.28 -34.25
N ALA A 477 4.19 2.88 -35.25
CA ALA A 477 3.53 3.79 -36.19
C ALA A 477 2.37 3.12 -36.95
N ALA A 478 2.60 1.91 -37.49
CA ALA A 478 1.58 1.17 -38.21
C ALA A 478 0.41 0.73 -37.32
N THR A 479 0.67 0.39 -36.06
CA THR A 479 -0.36 0.06 -35.06
C THR A 479 -1.27 1.25 -34.83
N VAL A 480 -0.70 2.44 -34.63
CA VAL A 480 -1.45 3.70 -34.47
C VAL A 480 -2.25 4.02 -35.74
N GLU A 481 -1.68 3.82 -36.93
CA GLU A 481 -2.39 4.01 -38.20
C GLU A 481 -3.63 3.10 -38.36
N GLN A 482 -3.61 1.91 -37.73
CA GLN A 482 -4.77 1.02 -37.68
C GLN A 482 -5.82 1.45 -36.64
N GLY A 483 -5.55 2.48 -35.83
CA GLY A 483 -6.40 2.88 -34.70
C GLY A 483 -6.27 1.96 -33.49
N LEU A 484 -5.12 1.27 -33.36
CA LEU A 484 -4.79 0.36 -32.27
C LEU A 484 -3.74 0.99 -31.35
N VAL A 485 -3.55 0.41 -30.15
CA VAL A 485 -2.55 0.87 -29.18
C VAL A 485 -1.34 -0.07 -29.17
N PRO A 486 -0.12 0.41 -29.47
CA PRO A 486 1.09 -0.40 -29.32
C PRO A 486 1.54 -0.43 -27.84
N VAL A 487 1.78 -1.61 -27.28
CA VAL A 487 2.20 -1.79 -25.88
C VAL A 487 3.46 -2.65 -25.83
N ARG A 488 4.49 -2.19 -25.10
CA ARG A 488 5.84 -2.81 -25.10
C ARG A 488 6.04 -3.86 -24.01
N GLY A 489 4.95 -4.49 -23.56
CA GLY A 489 4.99 -5.57 -22.58
C GLY A 489 3.59 -6.06 -22.18
N VAL A 490 3.48 -7.36 -21.89
CA VAL A 490 2.24 -8.00 -21.45
C VAL A 490 1.71 -7.41 -20.15
N ASP A 491 2.59 -7.21 -19.16
CA ASP A 491 2.19 -6.66 -17.85
C ASP A 491 1.55 -5.27 -18.00
N ALA A 492 2.12 -4.40 -18.85
CA ALA A 492 1.59 -3.06 -19.06
C ALA A 492 0.24 -3.04 -19.78
N ALA A 493 0.02 -3.98 -20.72
CA ALA A 493 -1.24 -4.14 -21.41
C ALA A 493 -2.35 -4.59 -20.45
N LEU A 494 -2.04 -5.56 -19.58
CA LEU A 494 -2.97 -6.04 -18.54
C LEU A 494 -3.23 -4.98 -17.46
N LEU A 495 -2.22 -4.16 -17.12
CA LEU A 495 -2.37 -3.01 -16.22
C LEU A 495 -3.21 -1.88 -16.82
N GLY A 496 -3.48 -1.88 -18.13
CA GLY A 496 -4.50 -1.01 -18.76
C GLY A 496 -5.91 -1.16 -18.16
N ARG A 497 -6.16 -2.25 -17.41
CA ARG A 497 -7.33 -2.44 -16.52
C ARG A 497 -7.44 -1.35 -15.45
N ALA A 498 -6.32 -0.84 -14.94
CA ALA A 498 -6.26 0.09 -13.81
C ALA A 498 -7.05 1.41 -13.99
N THR A 499 -7.52 1.64 -15.21
CA THR A 499 -8.16 2.85 -15.67
C THR A 499 -9.65 2.91 -15.28
N THR A 500 -10.26 1.76 -15.00
CA THR A 500 -11.64 1.63 -14.52
C THR A 500 -11.77 2.18 -13.09
N ASP A 501 -10.78 1.93 -12.22
CA ASP A 501 -10.75 2.39 -10.82
C ASP A 501 -10.34 3.86 -10.68
N LEU A 502 -9.50 4.36 -11.61
CA LEU A 502 -9.07 5.76 -11.67
C LEU A 502 -10.24 6.73 -11.81
N TYR A 503 -11.34 6.34 -12.46
CA TYR A 503 -12.48 7.23 -12.72
C TYR A 503 -13.61 7.10 -11.69
N SER A 504 -13.82 5.91 -11.11
CA SER A 504 -14.83 5.67 -10.07
C SER A 504 -14.42 6.32 -8.74
N GLY A 505 -13.18 6.11 -8.28
CA GLY A 505 -12.65 6.71 -7.05
C GLY A 505 -12.59 8.23 -7.12
N PHE A 506 -12.29 8.80 -8.29
CA PHE A 506 -12.26 10.25 -8.49
C PHE A 506 -13.66 10.88 -8.47
N ARG A 507 -14.70 10.21 -8.98
CA ARG A 507 -16.11 10.69 -8.90
C ARG A 507 -16.67 10.65 -7.49
N ASP A 508 -16.37 9.61 -6.71
CA ASP A 508 -16.83 9.53 -5.32
C ASP A 508 -16.12 10.56 -4.45
N PHE A 509 -14.82 10.77 -4.66
CA PHE A 509 -14.07 11.83 -3.98
C PHE A 509 -14.53 13.24 -4.36
N THR A 510 -14.80 13.49 -5.64
CA THR A 510 -15.27 14.81 -6.10
C THR A 510 -16.71 15.08 -5.66
N ASN A 511 -17.60 14.09 -5.61
CA ASN A 511 -18.95 14.28 -5.08
C ASN A 511 -18.96 14.58 -3.56
N GLU A 512 -18.11 13.93 -2.75
CA GLU A 512 -17.93 14.31 -1.33
C GLU A 512 -17.34 15.73 -1.17
N TYR A 513 -16.52 16.20 -2.11
CA TYR A 513 -15.92 17.54 -2.08
C TYR A 513 -16.87 18.63 -2.61
N VAL A 514 -17.70 18.35 -3.62
CA VAL A 514 -18.63 19.31 -4.20
C VAL A 514 -19.80 19.60 -3.25
N ASP A 515 -20.24 18.63 -2.45
CA ASP A 515 -21.23 18.85 -1.38
C ASP A 515 -20.67 19.68 -0.20
N SER A 516 -19.37 19.98 -0.17
CA SER A 516 -18.75 20.86 0.84
C SER A 516 -18.70 22.35 0.47
N GLY A 517 -19.37 22.76 -0.62
CA GLY A 517 -19.70 24.17 -0.87
C GLY A 517 -18.57 25.02 -1.46
N TYR A 518 -17.77 24.48 -2.38
CA TYR A 518 -16.82 25.27 -3.15
C TYR A 518 -17.53 25.94 -4.35
N ASP A 519 -18.08 27.14 -4.14
CA ASP A 519 -18.52 28.03 -5.23
C ASP A 519 -17.28 28.64 -5.88
N GLY A 520 -16.95 28.15 -7.08
CA GLY A 520 -15.84 28.60 -7.92
C GLY A 520 -16.04 29.99 -8.54
N THR A 521 -16.57 30.96 -7.78
CA THR A 521 -16.57 32.38 -8.16
C THR A 521 -16.25 33.28 -6.98
N ARG A 522 -14.95 33.51 -6.72
CA ARG A 522 -14.38 34.81 -6.32
C ARG A 522 -12.87 34.80 -6.25
#